data_AF-A0A537CHW4-F1
#
_entry.id   AF-A0A537CHW4-F1
#
_cell.length_a   1.000
_cell.length_b   1.000
_cell.length_c   1.000
_cell.angle_alpha   90.00
_cell.angle_beta   90.00
_cell.angle_gamma   90.00
#
_symmetry.space_group_name_H-M   'P 1'
#
loop_
_entity.id
_entity.type
_entity.pdbx_description
1 polymer ?
#
loop_
_entity_poly.entity_id
_entity_poly.type
_entity_poly.pdbx_seq_one_letter_code
_entity_poly.pdbx_strand_id
1 'polypeptide(L)' 'MGSFYKDVVLGNKTFFGSVNANINYFRMGLKDFAEIQKRFPGVLRDTISMRIAPEDFQKAYSPNKDSIKTVISFSAAKAA' A
#
# COMPACT_ATOMS: atom_id res chain seq x y z
N MET A 1 -3.36 -7.73 31.40
CA MET A 1 -4.02 -8.81 30.64
C MET A 1 -5.50 -8.99 30.99
N GLY A 2 -5.89 -9.12 32.26
CA GLY A 2 -7.31 -9.35 32.63
C GLY A 2 -8.30 -8.25 32.23
N SER A 3 -7.89 -6.97 32.27
CA SER A 3 -8.71 -5.84 31.80
C SER A 3 -9.01 -5.91 30.30
N PHE A 4 -8.01 -6.22 29.48
CA PHE A 4 -8.16 -6.36 28.04
C PHE A 4 -9.18 -7.43 27.66
N TYR A 5 -9.09 -8.63 28.25
CA TYR A 5 -10.05 -9.70 27.96
C TYR A 5 -11.46 -9.39 28.44
N LYS A 6 -11.59 -8.73 29.60
CA LYS A 6 -12.89 -8.24 30.09
C LYS A 6 -13.54 -7.28 29.09
N ASP A 7 -12.77 -6.34 28.54
CA ASP A 7 -13.27 -5.36 27.56
C ASP A 7 -13.64 -5.99 26.21
N VAL A 8 -12.91 -7.02 25.79
CA VAL A 8 -13.25 -7.80 24.59
C VAL A 8 -14.59 -8.49 24.78
N VAL A 9 -14.78 -9.19 25.90
CA VAL A 9 -15.99 -9.97 26.17
C VAL A 9 -17.20 -9.06 26.38
N LEU A 10 -17.11 -8.10 27.32
CA LEU A 10 -18.23 -7.21 27.62
C LEU A 10 -18.55 -6.26 26.47
N GLY A 11 -17.56 -5.94 25.63
CA GLY A 11 -17.72 -5.11 24.45
C GLY A 11 -18.09 -5.87 23.18
N ASN A 12 -18.26 -7.20 23.23
CA ASN A 12 -18.49 -8.06 22.06
C ASN A 12 -17.51 -7.80 20.91
N LYS A 13 -16.23 -7.61 21.23
CA LYS A 13 -15.21 -7.24 20.24
C LYS A 13 -14.78 -8.47 19.44
N THR A 14 -14.73 -8.33 18.12
CA THR A 14 -14.31 -9.40 17.20
C THR A 14 -12.86 -9.22 16.79
N PHE A 15 -12.13 -10.34 16.75
CA PHE A 15 -10.85 -10.44 16.07
C PHE A 15 -11.06 -11.15 14.74
N PHE A 16 -10.65 -10.53 13.64
CA PHE A 16 -10.80 -11.09 12.31
C PHE A 16 -9.46 -11.08 11.58
N GLY A 17 -9.01 -12.27 11.16
CA GLY A 17 -7.87 -12.42 10.27
C GLY A 17 -8.33 -12.21 8.83
N SER A 18 -7.72 -11.27 8.12
CA SER A 18 -7.96 -11.04 6.70
C SER A 18 -6.66 -11.21 5.92
N VAL A 19 -6.70 -12.03 4.87
CA VAL A 19 -5.56 -12.25 3.99
C VAL A 19 -6.07 -12.41 2.55
N ASN A 20 -5.35 -11.77 1.62
CA ASN A 20 -5.64 -11.77 0.18
C ASN A 20 -6.99 -11.13 -0.18
N ALA A 21 -7.25 -11.01 -1.48
CA ALA A 21 -8.48 -10.48 -2.05
C ALA A 21 -8.72 -11.09 -3.43
N ASN A 22 -10.00 -11.28 -3.80
CA ASN A 22 -10.36 -11.73 -5.14
C ASN A 22 -10.45 -10.55 -6.13
N ILE A 23 -10.66 -10.85 -7.42
CA ILE A 23 -10.71 -9.87 -8.52
C ILE A 23 -11.70 -8.71 -8.29
N ASN A 24 -12.79 -8.91 -7.54
CA ASN A 24 -13.77 -7.85 -7.31
C ASN A 24 -13.17 -6.72 -6.48
N TYR A 25 -12.29 -7.03 -5.52
CA TYR A 25 -11.59 -6.03 -4.72
C TYR A 25 -10.62 -5.19 -5.55
N PHE A 26 -9.94 -5.79 -6.53
CA PHE A 26 -9.09 -5.03 -7.45
C PHE A 26 -9.93 -4.06 -8.30
N ARG A 27 -11.09 -4.49 -8.80
CA ARG A 27 -12.02 -3.62 -9.55
C ARG A 27 -12.57 -2.49 -8.70
N MET A 28 -12.87 -2.75 -7.42
CA MET A 28 -13.26 -1.71 -6.47
C MET A 28 -12.10 -0.74 -6.22
N GLY A 29 -10.89 -1.25 -5.99
CA GLY A 29 -9.70 -0.44 -5.76
C GLY A 29 -9.36 0.52 -6.91
N LEU A 30 -9.65 0.15 -8.16
CA LEU A 30 -9.51 1.09 -9.30
C LEU A 30 -10.45 2.30 -9.18
N LYS A 31 -11.69 2.08 -8.72
CA LYS A 31 -12.65 3.17 -8.48
C LYS A 31 -12.18 4.03 -7.31
N ASP A 32 -11.67 3.40 -6.25
CA ASP A 32 -11.14 4.09 -5.09
C ASP A 32 -9.93 4.96 -5.45
N PHE A 33 -9.02 4.47 -6.29
CA PHE A 33 -7.89 5.28 -6.77
C PHE A 33 -8.34 6.52 -7.55
N ALA A 34 -9.35 6.40 -8.42
CA ALA A 34 -9.89 7.55 -9.12
C ALA A 34 -10.47 8.59 -8.15
N GLU A 35 -11.21 8.14 -7.14
CA GLU A 35 -11.80 9.02 -6.13
C GLU A 35 -10.73 9.65 -5.21
N ILE A 36 -9.71 8.89 -4.80
CA ILE A 36 -8.57 9.41 -4.03
C ILE A 36 -7.86 10.50 -4.82
N GLN A 37 -7.57 10.28 -6.10
CA GLN A 37 -6.90 11.29 -6.92
C GLN A 37 -7.74 12.57 -7.08
N LYS A 38 -9.07 12.44 -7.16
CA LYS A 38 -9.99 13.59 -7.22
C LYS A 38 -10.03 14.37 -5.91
N ARG A 39 -10.09 13.68 -4.77
CA ARG A 39 -10.21 14.30 -3.44
C ARG A 39 -8.88 14.80 -2.88
N PHE A 40 -7.79 14.11 -3.21
CA PHE A 40 -6.44 14.36 -2.72
C PHE A 40 -5.43 14.32 -3.88
N PRO A 41 -5.42 15.36 -4.75
CA PRO A 41 -4.57 15.37 -5.91
C PRO A 41 -3.10 15.18 -5.56
N GLY A 42 -2.44 14.19 -6.17
CA GLY A 42 -1.01 13.94 -6.01
C GLY A 42 -0.65 12.92 -4.93
N VAL A 43 -1.54 12.63 -3.96
CA VAL A 43 -1.25 11.68 -2.87
C VAL A 43 -0.89 10.30 -3.40
N LEU A 44 -1.61 9.78 -4.41
CA LEU A 44 -1.27 8.48 -5.01
C LEU A 44 0.13 8.47 -5.63
N ARG A 45 0.56 9.57 -6.26
CA ARG A 45 1.91 9.67 -6.82
C ARG A 45 2.95 9.68 -5.70
N ASP A 46 2.68 10.40 -4.63
CA ASP A 46 3.63 10.62 -3.53
C ASP A 46 3.76 9.38 -2.62
N THR A 47 2.78 8.46 -2.64
CA THR A 47 2.94 7.12 -2.02
C THR A 47 4.02 6.27 -2.70
N ILE A 48 4.37 6.54 -3.95
CA ILE A 48 5.50 5.92 -4.64
C ILE A 48 6.77 6.66 -4.22
N SER A 49 7.36 6.21 -3.11
CA SER A 49 8.53 6.81 -2.49
C SER A 49 9.84 6.57 -3.26
N MET A 50 9.90 5.55 -4.12
CA MET A 50 11.09 5.26 -4.92
C MET A 50 10.73 4.61 -6.26
N ARG A 51 11.43 5.02 -7.33
CA ARG A 51 11.38 4.41 -8.66
C ARG A 51 12.79 3.96 -9.02
N ILE A 52 12.96 2.67 -9.31
CA ILE A 52 14.26 2.10 -9.68
C ILE A 52 14.19 1.45 -11.06
N ALA A 53 15.30 1.44 -11.78
CA ALA A 53 15.42 0.69 -13.02
C ALA A 53 15.52 -0.82 -12.73
N PRO A 54 15.18 -1.70 -13.67
CA PRO A 54 15.28 -3.15 -13.48
C PRO A 54 16.69 -3.63 -13.11
N GLU A 55 17.73 -2.98 -13.63
CA GLU A 55 19.14 -3.30 -13.38
C GLU A 55 19.54 -3.04 -11.93
N ASP A 56 18.79 -2.18 -11.25
CA ASP A 56 19.00 -1.72 -9.88
C ASP A 56 18.08 -2.41 -8.87
N PHE A 57 17.40 -3.51 -9.25
CA PHE A 57 16.34 -4.12 -8.43
C PHE A 57 16.76 -4.44 -7.00
N GLN A 58 18.05 -4.73 -6.75
CA GLN A 58 18.57 -5.02 -5.42
C GLN A 58 18.32 -3.87 -4.43
N LYS A 59 18.27 -2.61 -4.90
CA LYS A 59 17.96 -1.44 -4.07
C LYS A 59 16.57 -1.53 -3.44
N ALA A 60 15.63 -2.28 -4.03
CA ALA A 60 14.31 -2.50 -3.45
C ALA A 60 14.34 -3.25 -2.11
N TYR A 61 15.41 -4.02 -1.82
CA TYR A 61 15.58 -4.74 -0.55
C TYR A 61 16.18 -3.89 0.57
N SER A 62 16.47 -2.62 0.32
CA SER A 62 17.03 -1.69 1.32
C SER A 62 16.15 -0.44 1.53
N PRO A 63 14.88 -0.60 1.93
CA PRO A 63 14.02 0.55 2.25
C PRO A 63 14.49 1.26 3.51
N ASN A 64 14.21 2.56 3.60
CA ASN A 64 14.35 3.33 4.85
C ASN A 64 13.01 3.43 5.59
N LYS A 65 13.02 4.00 6.80
CA LYS A 65 11.83 4.18 7.65
C LYS A 65 10.72 5.04 7.01
N ASP A 66 11.04 5.85 6.01
CA ASP A 66 10.13 6.76 5.33
C ASP A 66 9.63 6.19 3.98
N SER A 67 10.06 4.97 3.63
CA SER A 67 9.70 4.30 2.37
C SER A 67 8.30 3.69 2.46
N ILE A 68 7.43 4.05 1.53
CA ILE A 68 6.04 3.55 1.44
C ILE A 68 5.90 2.50 0.34
N LYS A 69 6.33 2.85 -0.89
CA LYS A 69 6.26 1.96 -2.06
C LYS A 69 7.41 2.22 -3.01
N THR A 70 8.26 1.21 -3.19
CA THR A 70 9.23 1.16 -4.29
C THR A 70 8.61 0.48 -5.50
N VAL A 71 8.78 1.07 -6.69
CA VAL A 71 8.36 0.46 -7.95
C VAL A 71 9.57 0.28 -8.87
N ILE A 72 9.60 -0.83 -9.60
CA ILE A 72 10.55 -1.05 -10.69
C ILE A 72 9.92 -0.47 -11.95
N SER A 73 10.56 0.53 -12.55
CA SER A 73 10.06 1.22 -13.73
C SER A 73 10.71 0.64 -14.98
N PHE A 74 9.92 -0.08 -15.79
CA PHE A 74 10.35 -0.66 -17.06
C PHE A 74 10.21 0.31 -18.25
N SER A 75 9.80 1.55 -18.01
CA SER A 75 9.79 2.58 -19.04
C SER A 75 11.23 2.83 -19.51
N ALA A 76 11.52 2.55 -20.78
CA ALA A 76 12.79 2.87 -21.40
C ALA A 76 13.23 4.27 -20.98
N ALA A 77 14.43 4.38 -20.39
CA ALA A 77 15.06 5.67 -20.23
C ALA A 77 15.03 6.33 -21.61
N LYS A 78 14.30 7.45 -21.76
CA LYS A 78 14.67 8.40 -22.80
C LYS A 78 16.03 8.92 -22.36
N ALA A 79 17.09 8.27 -22.85
CA ALA A 79 18.42 8.83 -22.82
C ALA A 79 18.33 10.18 -23.53
N ALA A 80 18.54 11.25 -22.76
CA ALA A 80 18.86 12.56 -23.28
C ALA A 80 20.37 12.63 -23.49
#